data_AF-A0A7V9I219-F1
#
_entry.id   AF-A0A7V9I219-F1
#
_cell.length_a   1.000
_cell.length_b   1.000
_cell.length_c   1.000
_cell.angle_alpha   90.00
_cell.angle_beta   90.00
_cell.angle_gamma   90.00
#
_symmetry.space_group_name_H-M   'P 1'
#
loop_
_entity.id
_entity.type
_entity.pdbx_description
1 polymer ?
#
loop_
_entity_poly.entity_id
_entity_poly.type
_entity_poly.pdbx_seq_one_letter_code
_entity_poly.pdbx_strand_id
1 'polypeptide(L)'
;MGSNRGRHGWPYSAQVLGKHAPFDLDHFVPWSFLVHDEFWNLIPADPTVNSMKRQQLPHRIYVSLVAATHFQALGVLRRELKSRPFDHLADGYMLGLNIDRDLITATGPAARAAFTSAFEKTLFPLLDLAHAHGFQGPWLHS
;
A
#
# COMPACT_ATOMS: atom_id res chain seq x y z
N MET A 1 -0.82 -28.28 17.71
CA MET A 1 -1.11 -27.67 16.38
C MET A 1 -0.70 -26.21 16.43
N GLY A 2 0.43 -25.88 15.81
CA GLY A 2 1.03 -24.53 15.90
C GLY A 2 0.21 -23.51 15.13
N SER A 3 -0.17 -22.44 15.82
CA SER A 3 -0.79 -21.24 15.24
C SER A 3 0.11 -20.67 14.15
N ASN A 4 -0.33 -20.73 12.90
CA ASN A 4 0.30 -20.03 11.79
C ASN A 4 -0.02 -18.53 11.92
N ARG A 5 0.66 -17.86 12.85
CA ARG A 5 0.64 -16.40 12.97
C ARG A 5 1.22 -15.86 11.66
N GLY A 6 0.37 -15.21 10.86
CA GLY A 6 0.74 -14.65 9.56
C GLY A 6 2.06 -13.90 9.66
N ARG A 7 3.05 -14.35 8.90
CA ARG A 7 4.32 -13.62 8.77
C ARG A 7 4.00 -12.41 7.90
N HIS A 8 3.84 -11.25 8.53
CA HIS A 8 3.70 -9.99 7.82
C HIS A 8 5.10 -9.52 7.44
N GLY A 9 5.34 -9.29 6.15
CA GLY A 9 6.60 -8.75 5.66
C GLY A 9 6.48 -7.26 5.37
N TRP A 10 7.61 -6.54 5.31
CA TRP A 10 7.59 -5.17 4.81
C TRP A 10 7.19 -5.13 3.33
N PRO A 11 6.49 -4.10 2.85
CA PRO A 11 6.12 -4.00 1.44
C PRO A 11 7.33 -3.93 0.48
N TYR A 12 8.46 -3.42 0.97
CA TYR A 12 9.71 -3.31 0.21
C TYR A 12 10.70 -4.45 0.45
N SER A 13 10.48 -5.29 1.45
CA SER A 13 11.41 -6.39 1.78
C SER A 13 10.68 -7.63 2.29
N ALA A 14 11.17 -8.81 1.94
CA ALA A 14 10.62 -10.07 2.46
C ALA A 14 10.92 -10.29 3.97
N GLN A 15 11.50 -9.31 4.67
CA GLN A 15 11.81 -9.41 6.09
C GLN A 15 10.54 -9.33 6.93
N VAL A 16 10.51 -10.15 7.98
CA VAL A 16 9.35 -10.26 8.87
C VAL A 16 9.27 -9.05 9.80
N LEU A 17 8.07 -8.46 9.87
CA LEU A 17 7.70 -7.43 10.83
C LEU A 17 7.73 -8.00 12.26
N GLY A 18 8.67 -7.52 13.07
CA GLY A 18 8.63 -7.71 14.51
C GLY A 18 7.44 -6.97 15.11
N LYS A 19 6.73 -7.58 16.06
CA LYS A 19 5.49 -7.03 16.66
C LYS A 19 5.65 -5.64 17.32
N HIS A 20 6.88 -5.24 17.61
CA HIS A 20 7.26 -3.93 18.17
C HIS A 20 8.44 -3.29 17.43
N ALA A 21 8.69 -3.72 16.19
CA ALA A 21 9.72 -3.08 15.38
C ALA A 21 9.33 -1.61 15.13
N PRO A 22 10.26 -0.66 15.26
CA PRO A 22 10.01 0.71 14.84
C PRO A 22 9.65 0.73 13.36
N PHE A 23 8.70 1.59 12.99
CA PHE A 23 8.24 1.74 11.62
C PHE A 23 8.00 3.21 11.30
N ASP A 24 8.20 3.56 10.04
CA ASP A 24 7.74 4.82 9.45
C ASP A 24 6.54 4.56 8.54
N LEU A 25 5.79 5.62 8.23
CA LEU A 25 4.88 5.62 7.10
C LEU A 25 5.61 6.20 5.88
N ASP A 26 5.68 5.41 4.80
CA ASP A 26 6.21 5.84 3.52
C ASP A 26 5.07 6.12 2.53
N HIS A 27 5.25 7.12 1.68
CA HIS A 27 4.43 7.36 0.51
C HIS A 27 4.97 6.52 -0.65
N PHE A 28 4.19 5.55 -1.13
CA PHE A 28 4.62 4.66 -2.20
C PHE A 28 5.03 5.44 -3.45
N VAL A 29 4.14 6.28 -3.96
CA VAL A 29 4.48 7.35 -4.90
C VAL A 29 4.91 8.58 -4.10
N PRO A 30 6.03 9.23 -4.44
CA PRO A 30 6.56 10.37 -3.69
C PRO A 30 5.50 11.45 -3.42
N TRP A 31 5.40 11.89 -2.16
CA TRP A 31 4.46 12.94 -1.77
C TRP A 31 4.66 14.23 -2.58
N SER A 32 5.91 14.57 -2.91
CA SER A 32 6.20 15.77 -3.72
C SER A 32 5.64 15.71 -5.14
N PHE A 33 5.16 14.54 -5.60
CA PHE A 33 4.44 14.39 -6.87
C PHE A 33 2.92 14.46 -6.72
N LEU A 34 2.33 13.75 -5.74
CA LEU A 34 0.87 13.66 -5.56
C LEU A 34 0.28 14.75 -4.67
N VAL A 35 1.09 15.31 -3.78
CA VAL A 35 0.76 16.42 -2.87
C VAL A 35 -0.44 16.13 -1.95
N HIS A 36 -0.66 14.86 -1.61
CA HIS A 36 -1.73 14.42 -0.72
C HIS A 36 -1.33 13.21 0.14
N ASP A 37 -2.00 13.05 1.28
CA ASP A 37 -1.76 12.00 2.27
C ASP A 37 -2.82 10.88 2.23
N GLU A 38 -3.30 10.56 1.03
CA GLU A 38 -4.30 9.52 0.85
C GLU A 38 -3.82 8.14 1.31
N PHE A 39 -4.68 7.43 2.05
CA PHE A 39 -4.33 6.17 2.72
C PHE A 39 -3.86 5.08 1.76
N TRP A 40 -4.37 5.04 0.54
CA TRP A 40 -3.97 4.03 -0.45
C TRP A 40 -2.51 4.18 -0.91
N ASN A 41 -1.90 5.35 -0.68
CA ASN A 41 -0.50 5.63 -1.00
C ASN A 41 0.42 5.50 0.21
N LEU A 42 -0.10 5.24 1.42
CA LEU A 42 0.68 5.17 2.66
C LEU A 42 0.91 3.73 3.10
N ILE A 43 2.17 3.34 3.30
CA ILE A 43 2.52 2.00 3.75
C ILE A 43 3.50 2.02 4.93
N PRO A 44 3.40 1.04 5.86
CA PRO A 44 4.43 0.86 6.87
C PRO A 44 5.73 0.43 6.19
N ALA A 45 6.84 1.09 6.52
CA ALA A 45 8.17 0.79 6.01
C ALA A 45 9.21 0.74 7.15
N ASP A 46 10.26 -0.06 6.93
CA ASP A 46 11.45 0.00 7.77
C ASP A 46 12.07 1.40 7.64
N PRO A 47 12.40 2.11 8.74
CA PRO A 47 12.90 3.49 8.66
C PRO A 47 14.19 3.64 7.84
N THR A 48 15.07 2.63 7.86
CA THR A 48 16.31 2.64 7.07
C THR A 48 15.99 2.53 5.58
N VAL A 49 15.09 1.59 5.24
CA VAL A 49 14.63 1.38 3.87
C VAL A 49 13.88 2.60 3.32
N ASN A 50 13.01 3.19 4.13
CA ASN A 50 12.28 4.42 3.81
C ASN A 50 13.25 5.58 3.51
N SER A 51 14.24 5.78 4.39
CA SER A 51 15.29 6.79 4.21
C SER A 51 16.18 6.54 2.99
N MET A 52 16.34 5.29 2.55
CA MET A 52 17.03 4.96 1.31
C MET A 52 16.19 5.29 0.07
N LYS A 53 14.90 4.95 0.07
CA LYS A 53 13.98 5.23 -1.06
C LYS A 53 13.78 6.72 -1.28
N ARG A 54 13.60 7.51 -0.20
CA ARG A 54 13.35 8.98 -0.27
C ARG A 54 12.23 9.31 -1.26
N GLN A 55 12.54 10.14 -2.27
CA GLN A 55 11.63 10.58 -3.33
C GLN A 55 11.77 9.75 -4.61
N GLN A 56 12.47 8.61 -4.58
CA GLN A 56 12.61 7.76 -5.76
C GLN A 56 11.32 6.97 -6.02
N LEU A 57 11.03 6.75 -7.30
CA LEU A 57 9.90 5.95 -7.73
C LEU A 57 10.20 4.47 -7.47
N PRO A 58 9.40 3.76 -6.67
CA PRO A 58 9.61 2.34 -6.42
C PRO A 58 9.38 1.54 -7.70
N HIS A 59 10.11 0.44 -7.86
CA HIS A 59 9.89 -0.49 -8.96
C HIS A 59 8.48 -1.11 -8.89
N ARG A 60 7.87 -1.31 -10.05
CA ARG A 60 6.50 -1.84 -10.19
C ARG A 60 6.26 -3.19 -9.51
N ILE A 61 7.33 -3.97 -9.28
CA ILE A 61 7.25 -5.27 -8.59
C ILE A 61 6.67 -5.15 -7.19
N TYR A 62 6.80 -3.98 -6.55
CA TYR A 62 6.28 -3.74 -5.22
C TYR A 62 4.77 -3.47 -5.20
N VAL A 63 4.15 -3.15 -6.35
CA VAL A 63 2.72 -2.79 -6.40
C VAL A 63 1.83 -3.93 -5.89
N SER A 64 2.10 -5.17 -6.30
CA SER A 64 1.31 -6.32 -5.85
C SER A 64 1.50 -6.63 -4.37
N LEU A 65 2.68 -6.30 -3.79
CA LEU A 65 2.94 -6.43 -2.35
C LEU A 65 2.20 -5.34 -1.57
N VAL A 66 2.27 -4.09 -2.02
CA VAL A 66 1.55 -2.95 -1.45
C VAL A 66 0.04 -3.22 -1.45
N ALA A 67 -0.51 -3.63 -2.58
CA ALA A 67 -1.93 -3.96 -2.69
C ALA A 67 -2.33 -5.08 -1.72
N ALA A 68 -1.50 -6.12 -1.58
CA ALA A 68 -1.75 -7.19 -0.62
C ALA A 68 -1.73 -6.71 0.83
N THR A 69 -0.80 -5.81 1.19
CA THR A 69 -0.74 -5.18 2.52
C THR A 69 -2.00 -4.38 2.81
N HIS A 70 -2.45 -3.54 1.87
CA HIS A 70 -3.68 -2.75 2.03
C HIS A 70 -4.92 -3.63 2.13
N PHE A 71 -5.03 -4.68 1.30
CA PHE A 71 -6.16 -5.61 1.35
C PHE A 71 -6.26 -6.30 2.72
N GLN A 72 -5.13 -6.73 3.29
CA GLN A 72 -5.07 -7.28 4.64
C GLN A 72 -5.44 -6.24 5.71
N ALA A 73 -4.89 -5.02 5.60
CA ALA A 73 -5.15 -3.94 6.54
C ALA A 73 -6.63 -3.56 6.57
N LEU A 74 -7.29 -3.39 5.42
CA LEU A 74 -8.73 -3.11 5.33
C LEU A 74 -9.56 -4.20 6.04
N GLY A 75 -9.19 -5.46 5.87
CA GLY A 75 -9.85 -6.58 6.57
C GLY A 75 -9.77 -6.47 8.09
N VAL A 76 -8.64 -6.01 8.64
CA VAL A 76 -8.46 -5.75 10.07
C VAL A 76 -9.23 -4.50 10.50
N LEU A 77 -8.98 -3.37 9.83
CA LEU A 77 -9.56 -2.07 10.17
C LEU A 77 -11.09 -2.08 10.17
N ARG A 78 -11.72 -2.85 9.28
CA ARG A 78 -13.18 -3.03 9.28
C ARG A 78 -13.73 -3.60 10.58
N ARG A 79 -12.95 -4.45 11.26
CA ARG A 79 -13.36 -5.06 12.53
C ARG A 79 -13.04 -4.18 13.74
N GLU A 80 -11.95 -3.42 13.65
CA GLU A 80 -11.42 -2.65 14.78
C GLU A 80 -11.97 -1.21 14.83
N LEU A 81 -12.29 -0.62 13.68
CA LEU A 81 -12.80 0.75 13.60
C LEU A 81 -14.31 0.80 13.75
N LYS A 82 -14.80 1.91 14.32
CA LYS A 82 -16.22 2.28 14.26
C LYS A 82 -16.61 2.58 12.81
N SER A 83 -17.92 2.52 12.52
CA SER A 83 -18.47 2.73 11.18
C SER A 83 -17.99 4.03 10.53
N ARG A 84 -18.22 5.19 11.16
CA ARG A 84 -17.88 6.50 10.57
C ARG A 84 -16.39 6.66 10.22
N PRO A 85 -15.41 6.34 11.10
CA PRO A 85 -14.00 6.33 10.72
C PRO A 85 -13.66 5.37 9.58
N PHE A 86 -14.24 4.17 9.58
CA PHE A 86 -14.05 3.21 8.50
C PHE A 86 -14.63 3.71 7.17
N ASP A 87 -15.80 4.36 7.21
CA ASP A 87 -16.46 4.90 6.02
C ASP A 87 -15.60 5.98 5.37
N HIS A 88 -15.08 6.92 6.15
CA HIS A 88 -14.18 7.95 5.63
C HIS A 88 -12.91 7.36 5.02
N LEU A 89 -12.32 6.36 5.67
CA LEU A 89 -11.17 5.64 5.13
C LEU A 89 -11.54 4.95 3.81
N ALA A 90 -12.66 4.23 3.76
CA ALA A 90 -13.13 3.53 2.57
C ALA A 90 -13.37 4.48 1.40
N ASP A 91 -13.93 5.67 1.64
CA ASP A 91 -14.19 6.67 0.61
C ASP A 91 -12.88 7.12 -0.09
N GLY A 92 -11.78 7.27 0.67
CA GLY A 92 -10.46 7.58 0.11
C GLY A 92 -9.93 6.49 -0.82
N TYR A 93 -10.11 5.21 -0.46
CA TYR A 93 -9.76 4.10 -1.37
C TYR A 93 -10.67 4.05 -2.60
N MET A 94 -11.97 4.27 -2.44
CA MET A 94 -12.92 4.25 -3.55
C MET A 94 -12.57 5.32 -4.58
N LEU A 95 -12.31 6.55 -4.13
CA LEU A 95 -11.93 7.65 -5.01
C LEU A 95 -10.54 7.43 -5.62
N GLY A 96 -9.55 7.06 -4.81
CA GLY A 96 -8.16 6.95 -5.25
C GLY A 96 -7.91 5.79 -6.20
N LEU A 97 -8.58 4.66 -6.01
CA LEU A 97 -8.39 3.44 -6.80
C LEU A 97 -9.49 3.22 -7.84
N ASN A 98 -10.50 4.10 -7.88
CA ASN A 98 -11.69 3.97 -8.71
C ASN A 98 -12.37 2.61 -8.56
N ILE A 99 -12.74 2.28 -7.32
CA ILE A 99 -13.39 1.01 -6.94
C ILE A 99 -14.63 1.26 -6.07
N ASP A 100 -15.51 0.27 -6.04
CA ASP A 100 -16.74 0.34 -5.25
C ASP A 100 -16.57 -0.21 -3.83
N ARG A 101 -17.50 0.19 -2.95
CA ARG A 101 -17.55 -0.22 -1.54
C ARG A 101 -17.64 -1.74 -1.35
N ASP A 102 -18.24 -2.45 -2.31
CA ASP A 102 -18.31 -3.91 -2.28
C ASP A 102 -16.90 -4.52 -2.33
N LEU A 103 -15.99 -3.97 -3.15
CA LEU A 103 -14.63 -4.48 -3.23
C LEU A 103 -13.80 -4.16 -1.98
N ILE A 104 -14.04 -3.01 -1.34
CA ILE A 104 -13.40 -2.64 -0.06
C ILE A 104 -13.75 -3.63 1.06
N THR A 105 -14.98 -4.15 1.04
CA THR A 105 -15.48 -5.05 2.09
C THR A 105 -15.41 -6.53 1.71
N ALA A 106 -15.12 -6.83 0.44
CA ALA A 106 -15.01 -8.20 -0.05
C ALA A 106 -13.82 -8.95 0.55
N THR A 107 -13.94 -10.27 0.63
CA THR A 107 -12.90 -11.15 1.16
C THR A 107 -12.64 -12.31 0.23
N GLY A 108 -11.47 -12.94 0.36
CA GLY A 108 -11.09 -14.12 -0.40
C GLY A 108 -10.27 -13.82 -1.65
N PRO A 109 -9.84 -14.87 -2.39
CA PRO A 109 -8.82 -14.75 -3.43
C PRO A 109 -9.25 -13.88 -4.63
N ALA A 110 -10.50 -13.99 -5.06
CA ALA A 110 -11.02 -13.22 -6.19
C ALA A 110 -11.06 -11.71 -5.87
N ALA A 111 -11.54 -11.34 -4.68
CA ALA A 111 -11.54 -9.97 -4.20
C ALA A 111 -10.11 -9.41 -4.10
N ARG A 112 -9.18 -10.20 -3.55
CA ARG A 112 -7.77 -9.82 -3.48
C ARG A 112 -7.19 -9.55 -4.87
N ALA A 113 -7.45 -10.42 -5.85
CA ALA A 113 -6.97 -10.23 -7.22
C ALA A 113 -7.56 -8.98 -7.88
N ALA A 114 -8.86 -8.73 -7.72
CA ALA A 114 -9.51 -7.52 -8.22
C ALA A 114 -8.94 -6.25 -7.57
N PHE A 115 -8.70 -6.28 -6.25
CA PHE A 115 -8.10 -5.18 -5.51
C PHE A 115 -6.66 -4.90 -5.96
N THR A 116 -5.84 -5.94 -6.17
CA THR A 116 -4.50 -5.80 -6.75
C THR A 116 -4.56 -5.18 -8.15
N SER A 117 -5.50 -5.60 -8.99
CA SER A 117 -5.67 -5.03 -10.33
C SER A 117 -6.03 -3.53 -10.28
N ALA A 118 -6.83 -3.10 -9.30
CA ALA A 118 -7.14 -1.68 -9.11
C ALA A 118 -5.89 -0.85 -8.75
N PHE A 119 -5.04 -1.37 -7.86
CA PHE A 119 -3.74 -0.77 -7.54
C PHE A 119 -2.84 -0.67 -8.78
N GLU A 120 -2.73 -1.73 -9.58
CA GLU A 120 -1.92 -1.72 -10.81
C GLU A 120 -2.42 -0.70 -11.83
N LYS A 121 -3.74 -0.65 -12.07
CA LYS A 121 -4.37 0.32 -12.97
C LYS A 121 -4.18 1.77 -12.53
N THR A 122 -4.09 2.00 -11.22
CA THR A 122 -3.91 3.35 -10.65
C THR A 122 -2.44 3.73 -10.62
N LEU A 123 -1.58 2.87 -10.07
CA LEU A 123 -0.18 3.19 -9.80
C LEU A 123 0.71 3.13 -11.03
N PHE A 124 0.47 2.22 -11.99
CA PHE A 124 1.34 2.15 -13.17
C PHE A 124 1.34 3.45 -13.99
N PRO A 125 0.19 4.05 -14.33
CA PRO A 125 0.17 5.34 -15.00
C PRO A 125 0.76 6.48 -14.15
N LEU A 126 0.54 6.49 -12.84
CA LEU A 126 1.10 7.50 -11.94
C LEU A 126 2.63 7.44 -11.86
N LEU A 127 3.19 6.22 -11.80
CA LEU A 127 4.63 6.02 -11.82
C LEU A 127 5.24 6.47 -13.16
N ASP A 128 4.58 6.17 -14.28
CA ASP A 128 5.01 6.65 -15.61
C ASP A 128 4.99 8.17 -15.70
N LEU A 129 3.91 8.79 -15.22
CA LEU A 129 3.76 10.23 -15.21
C LEU A 129 4.82 10.89 -14.32
N ALA A 130 5.00 10.40 -13.10
CA ALA A 130 6.02 10.93 -12.20
C ALA A 130 7.44 10.82 -12.81
N HIS A 131 7.72 9.71 -13.50
CA HIS A 131 9.00 9.53 -14.18
C HIS A 131 9.18 10.55 -15.32
N ALA A 132 8.15 10.76 -16.13
CA ALA A 132 8.15 11.80 -17.17
C ALA A 132 8.33 13.23 -16.61
N HIS A 133 7.92 13.46 -15.35
CA HIS A 133 8.12 14.71 -14.62
C HIS A 133 9.48 14.81 -13.89
N GLY A 134 10.42 13.89 -14.15
CA GLY A 134 11.80 13.97 -13.67
C GLY A 134 12.09 13.28 -12.34
N PHE A 135 11.12 12.52 -11.79
CA PHE A 135 11.38 11.70 -10.61
C PHE A 135 12.26 10.49 -10.95
N GLN A 136 13.28 10.26 -10.12
CA GLN A 136 14.28 9.20 -10.35
C GLN A 136 13.73 7.82 -9.99
N GLY A 137 14.11 6.79 -10.76
CA GLY A 137 13.71 5.40 -10.54
C GLY A 137 14.00 4.53 -11.78
N PRO A 138 13.61 3.24 -11.77
CA PRO A 138 12.91 2.56 -10.68
C PRO A 138 13.86 2.13 -9.55
N TRP A 139 13.47 2.41 -8.31
CA TRP A 139 14.20 2.01 -7.11
C TRP A 139 13.87 0.57 -6.73
N LEU A 140 14.92 -0.21 -6.46
CA LEU A 140 14.86 -1.59 -5.98
C LEU A 140 15.68 -1.68 -4.68
N HIS A 141 15.07 -2.25 -3.65
CA HIS A 141 15.77 -2.61 -2.43
C HIS A 141 16.63 -3.86 -2.66
N SER A 142 17.95 -3.72 -2.47
CA SER A 142 18.96 -4.79 -2.59
C SER A 142 19.15 -5.57 -1.29
#